data_AF-A0A5S9MBI1-F1
#
_entry.id   AF-A0A5S9MBI1-F1
#
_cell.length_a   1.000
_cell.length_b   1.000
_cell.length_c   1.000
_cell.angle_alpha   90.00
_cell.angle_beta   90.00
_cell.angle_gamma   90.00
#
_symmetry.space_group_name_H-M   'P 1'
#
loop_
_entity.id
_entity.type
_entity.pdbx_description
1 polymer ?
#
loop_
_entity_poly.entity_id
_entity_poly.type
_entity_poly.pdbx_seq_one_letter_code
_entity_poly.pdbx_strand_id
1 'polypeptide(L)' 'MKQKGGSVAYFQMDVRNPEDADHMVKFAVDTFGDVDALINNAAGNFLVPAEKLSPNGWKLSLILC' A
#
# COMPACT_ATOMS: atom_id res chain seq x y z
N MET A 1 -17.99 6.94 -2.47
CA MET A 1 -19.06 6.04 -2.94
C MET A 1 -19.60 5.26 -1.74
N LYS A 2 -20.91 5.26 -1.46
CA LYS A 2 -21.52 4.41 -0.43
C LYS A 2 -22.30 3.29 -1.11
N GLN A 3 -21.88 2.04 -0.93
CA GLN A 3 -22.73 0.87 -1.18
C GLN A 3 -22.58 -0.11 -0.02
N LYS A 4 -23.74 -0.55 0.50
CA LYS A 4 -23.93 -1.47 1.63
C LYS A 4 -23.41 -0.98 3.01
N GLY A 5 -23.82 0.23 3.42
CA GLY A 5 -23.72 0.69 4.82
C GLY A 5 -22.35 1.19 5.29
N GLY A 6 -21.26 0.91 4.57
CA GLY A 6 -19.92 1.43 4.88
C GLY A 6 -19.63 2.81 4.30
N SER A 7 -18.72 3.55 4.94
CA SER A 7 -18.09 4.76 4.41
C SER A 7 -16.72 4.40 3.83
N VAL A 8 -16.36 5.01 2.70
CA VAL A 8 -15.10 4.75 1.98
C VAL A 8 -14.43 6.07 1.64
N ALA A 9 -13.14 6.16 1.89
CA ALA A 9 -12.27 7.26 1.50
C ALA A 9 -11.02 6.71 0.79
N TYR A 10 -10.38 7.55 -0.02
CA TYR A 10 -9.18 7.20 -0.77
C TYR A 10 -8.08 8.19 -0.45
N PHE A 11 -6.86 7.68 -0.28
CA PHE A 11 -5.64 8.46 -0.08
C PHE A 11 -4.58 7.92 -1.04
N GLN A 12 -3.99 8.78 -1.85
CA GLN A 12 -2.91 8.39 -2.76
C GLN A 12 -1.60 8.37 -2.00
N MET A 13 -0.86 7.26 -2.04
CA MET A 13 0.44 7.10 -1.40
C MET A 13 1.38 6.23 -2.23
N ASP A 14 2.68 6.41 -2.03
CA ASP A 14 3.72 5.46 -2.42
C ASP A 14 4.16 4.64 -1.20
N VAL A 15 3.91 3.33 -1.22
CA VAL A 15 4.31 2.43 -0.12
C VAL A 15 5.83 2.33 0.10
N ARG A 16 6.63 2.83 -0.85
CA ARG A 16 8.10 2.91 -0.72
C ARG A 16 8.54 4.14 0.08
N ASN A 17 7.64 5.10 0.33
CA ASN A 17 7.90 6.29 1.12
C ASN A 17 7.27 6.16 2.52
N PRO A 18 8.07 6.03 3.60
CA PRO A 18 7.53 5.94 4.96
C PRO A 18 6.67 7.13 5.37
N GLU A 19 7.00 8.35 4.93
CA GLU A 19 6.23 9.55 5.28
C GLU A 19 4.80 9.51 4.71
N ASP A 20 4.61 8.91 3.53
CA ASP A 20 3.28 8.75 2.95
C ASP A 20 2.41 7.79 3.78
N ALA A 21 3.02 6.79 4.42
CA ALA A 21 2.32 5.87 5.31
C ALA A 21 1.83 6.58 6.58
N ASP A 22 2.67 7.43 7.18
CA ASP A 22 2.29 8.26 8.33
C ASP A 22 1.13 9.20 7.98
N HIS A 23 1.18 9.84 6.81
CA HIS A 23 0.10 10.69 6.31
C HIS A 23 -1.19 9.91 6.05
N MET A 24 -1.10 8.70 5.48
CA MET A 24 -2.26 7.84 5.24
C MET A 24 -2.94 7.43 6.55
N VAL A 25 -2.16 7.01 7.56
CA VAL A 25 -2.70 6.65 8.88
C VAL A 25 -3.36 7.85 9.53
N LYS A 26 -2.71 9.03 9.50
CA LYS A 26 -3.30 10.26 10.01
C LYS A 26 -4.62 10.59 9.31
N PHE A 27 -4.66 10.51 7.98
CA PHE A 27 -5.88 10.74 7.21
C PHE A 27 -7.01 9.76 7.60
N ALA A 28 -6.69 8.48 7.80
CA ALA A 28 -7.66 7.47 8.22
C ALA A 28 -8.22 7.77 9.61
N VAL A 29 -7.37 8.10 10.58
CA VAL A 29 -7.78 8.49 11.94
C VAL A 29 -8.63 9.76 11.91
N ASP A 30 -8.23 10.79 11.17
CA ASP A 30 -8.99 12.05 11.05
C ASP A 30 -10.37 11.83 10.39
N THR A 31 -10.49 10.84 9.48
CA THR A 31 -11.73 10.57 8.71
C THR A 31 -12.67 9.59 9.42
N PHE A 32 -12.14 8.59 10.11
CA PHE A 32 -12.89 7.46 10.66
C PHE A 32 -12.81 7.32 12.19
N GLY A 33 -11.91 8.05 12.85
CA GLY A 33 -11.71 8.08 14.30
C GLY A 33 -10.57 7.20 14.80
N ASP A 34 -10.38 6.01 14.22
CA ASP A 34 -9.29 5.07 14.56
C ASP A 34 -9.02 4.07 13.41
N VAL A 35 -7.99 3.24 13.55
CA VAL A 35 -7.62 2.16 12.61
C VAL A 35 -7.57 0.81 13.34
N ASP A 36 -8.58 -0.04 13.12
CA ASP A 36 -8.66 -1.36 13.76
C ASP A 36 -7.76 -2.42 13.08
N ALA A 37 -7.60 -2.32 11.77
CA ALA A 37 -6.90 -3.32 10.97
C ALA A 37 -6.25 -2.70 9.73
N LEU A 38 -5.12 -3.27 9.31
CA LEU A 38 -4.41 -2.94 8.08
C LEU A 38 -4.37 -4.16 7.17
N ILE A 39 -4.76 -3.99 5.91
CA ILE A 39 -4.57 -4.98 4.86
C ILE A 39 -3.46 -4.47 3.94
N ASN A 40 -2.27 -5.06 4.05
CA ASN A 40 -1.19 -4.80 3.10
C ASN A 40 -1.33 -5.74 1.89
N ASN A 41 -1.65 -5.17 0.73
CA ASN A 41 -1.76 -5.91 -0.53
C ASN A 41 -0.95 -5.23 -1.65
N ALA A 42 -0.07 -4.29 -1.32
CA ALA A 42 0.73 -3.59 -2.32
C ALA A 42 1.82 -4.54 -2.83
N ALA A 43 1.72 -4.94 -4.10
CA ALA A 43 2.55 -5.99 -4.68
C ALA A 43 3.28 -5.55 -5.96
N GLY A 44 4.57 -5.85 -6.08
CA GLY A 44 5.40 -5.62 -7.26
C GLY A 44 5.85 -6.93 -7.91
N ASN A 45 5.02 -7.50 -8.79
CA ASN A 45 5.31 -8.79 -9.43
C ASN A 45 5.93 -8.61 -10.83
N PHE A 46 7.12 -9.16 -11.06
CA PHE A 46 7.72 -9.25 -12.39
C PHE A 46 7.59 -10.67 -12.94
N LEU A 47 7.01 -10.82 -14.13
CA LEU A 47 6.90 -12.11 -14.80
C LEU A 47 8.17 -12.41 -15.59
N VAL A 48 9.26 -12.73 -14.89
CA VAL A 48 10.54 -13.13 -15.49
C VAL A 48 11.11 -14.34 -14.74
N PRO A 49 11.88 -15.22 -15.40
CA PRO A 49 12.65 -16.23 -14.69
C PRO A 49 13.59 -15.56 -13.69
N ALA A 50 13.71 -16.12 -12.48
CA ALA A 50 14.47 -15.51 -11.39
C ALA A 50 15.93 -15.22 -11.77
N GLU A 51 16.54 -16.06 -12.62
CA GLU A 51 17.89 -15.91 -13.13
C GLU A 51 18.07 -14.72 -14.09
N LYS A 52 16.98 -14.16 -14.61
CA LYS A 52 16.98 -12.98 -15.49
C LYS A 52 16.55 -11.70 -14.77
N LEU A 53 16.23 -11.78 -13.48
CA LEU A 53 15.80 -10.61 -12.73
C LEU A 53 17.00 -9.70 -12.44
N SER A 54 16.87 -8.41 -12.75
CA SER A 54 17.91 -7.43 -12.42
C SER A 54 17.96 -7.21 -10.90
N PRO A 55 19.09 -6.72 -10.34
CA PRO A 55 19.17 -6.35 -8.93
C PRO A 55 18.08 -5.35 -8.50
N ASN A 56 17.73 -4.41 -9.39
CA ASN A 56 16.65 -3.45 -9.14
C ASN A 56 15.26 -4.11 -9.18
N GLY A 57 15.04 -5.06 -10.09
CA GLY A 57 13.81 -5.86 -10.13
C GLY A 57 13.63 -6.68 -8.85
N TRP A 58 14.70 -7.31 -8.38
CA TRP A 58 14.71 -8.03 -7.10
C TRP A 58 14.37 -7.13 -5.92
N LYS A 59 15.01 -5.96 -5.83
CA LYS A 59 14.77 -4.98 -4.76
C LYS A 59 13.31 -4.47 -4.78
N LEU A 60 12.75 -4.20 -5.95
CA LEU A 60 11.36 -3.75 -6.07
C LEU A 60 10.36 -4.83 -5.64
N SER A 61 10.58 -6.09 -6.02
CA SER A 61 9.71 -7.19 -5.61
C SER A 61 9.74 -7.46 -4.11
N LEU A 62 10.85 -7.22 -3.42
CA LEU A 62 10.93 -7.38 -1.96
C LEU A 62 10.30 -6.21 -1.19
N ILE A 63 10.35 -5.00 -1.75
CA ILE A 63 9.84 -3.79 -1.08
C ILE A 63 8.32 -3.64 -1.27
N LEU A 64 7.76 -4.30 -2.27
CA LEU A 64 6.33 -4.29 -2.60
C LEU A 64 5.74 -5.67 -2.34
N CYS A 65 5.73 -6.12 -1.09
CA CYS A 65 5.04 -7.34 -0.66
C CYS A 65 4.22 -7.08 0.61
#